data_AF-A0A7V0YD95-F1
#
_entry.id   AF-A0A7V0YD95-F1
#
_cell.length_a   1.000
_cell.length_b   1.000
_cell.length_c   1.000
_cell.angle_alpha   90.00
_cell.angle_beta   90.00
_cell.angle_gamma   90.00
#
_symmetry.space_group_name_H-M   'P 1'
#
loop_
_entity.id
_entity.type
_entity.pdbx_description
1 polymer ?
#
loop_
_entity_poly.entity_id
_entity_poly.type
_entity_poly.pdbx_seq_one_letter_code
_entity_poly.pdbx_strand_id
1 'polypeptide(L)'
;MRLAKNLARYFSVAAVLAVVLLPMYWIVISSFKTLPELTSPTPTFWPRTFTVEHYVRLFQQVPFVTYFLNSVYVALASTAITLVLASLAAYSLYRCRYRARHLLYRAFISIYIFPRVLLLIPLYVLFTRMGVIDTLLALIIVNVTVVAP
;
A
#
# COMPACT_ATOMS: atom_id res chain seq x y z
N MET A 1 -8.97 -1.05 -42.76
CA MET A 1 -9.12 -2.01 -41.63
C MET A 1 -8.14 -1.78 -40.47
N ARG A 2 -6.84 -1.53 -40.69
CA ARG A 2 -5.87 -1.26 -39.60
C ARG A 2 -6.14 0.04 -38.81
N LEU A 3 -6.57 1.10 -39.50
CA LEU A 3 -6.87 2.40 -38.87
C LEU A 3 -8.04 2.31 -37.86
N ALA A 4 -9.13 1.65 -38.25
CA ALA A 4 -10.30 1.44 -37.38
C ALA A 4 -9.97 0.60 -36.12
N LYS A 5 -9.11 -0.42 -36.26
CA LYS A 5 -8.62 -1.21 -35.11
C LYS A 5 -7.78 -0.37 -34.15
N ASN A 6 -6.94 0.53 -34.66
CA ASN A 6 -6.14 1.43 -33.82
C ASN A 6 -7.01 2.47 -33.10
N LEU A 7 -8.01 3.04 -33.79
CA LEU A 7 -8.99 3.95 -33.18
C LEU A 7 -9.78 3.27 -32.05
N ALA A 8 -10.27 2.05 -32.28
CA ALA A 8 -10.95 1.26 -31.25
C ALA A 8 -10.03 0.98 -30.05
N ARG A 9 -8.75 0.69 -30.29
CA ARG A 9 -7.74 0.51 -29.23
C ARG A 9 -7.49 1.78 -28.42
N TYR A 10 -7.34 2.93 -29.08
CA TYR A 10 -7.13 4.19 -28.36
C TYR A 10 -8.36 4.58 -27.54
N PHE A 11 -9.55 4.39 -28.09
CA PHE A 11 -10.80 4.63 -27.37
C PHE A 11 -10.93 3.72 -26.15
N SER A 12 -10.65 2.42 -26.28
CA SER A 12 -10.74 1.48 -25.15
C SER A 12 -9.74 1.82 -24.05
N VAL A 13 -8.50 2.18 -24.40
CA VAL A 13 -7.50 2.64 -23.42
C VAL A 13 -7.96 3.93 -22.74
N ALA A 14 -8.47 4.91 -23.49
CA ALA A 14 -8.95 6.17 -22.94
C ALA A 14 -10.16 5.96 -21.99
N ALA A 15 -11.08 5.06 -22.35
CA ALA A 15 -12.23 4.73 -21.51
C ALA A 15 -11.80 4.07 -20.18
N VAL A 16 -10.87 3.11 -20.24
CA VAL A 16 -10.30 2.47 -19.04
C VAL A 16 -9.59 3.51 -18.16
N LEU A 17 -8.79 4.38 -18.77
CA LEU A 17 -8.10 5.45 -18.06
C LEU A 17 -9.08 6.39 -17.37
N ALA A 18 -10.17 6.80 -18.04
CA ALA A 18 -11.19 7.66 -17.46
C ALA A 18 -11.84 7.02 -16.22
N VAL A 19 -12.18 5.73 -16.28
CA VAL A 19 -12.77 4.98 -15.15
C VAL A 19 -11.80 4.91 -13.97
N VAL A 20 -10.50 4.67 -14.23
CA VAL A 20 -9.47 4.57 -13.18
C VAL A 20 -9.16 5.94 -12.57
N LEU A 21 -9.14 7.01 -13.36
CA LEU A 21 -8.80 8.35 -12.90
C LEU A 21 -9.96 9.07 -12.23
N LEU A 22 -11.22 8.70 -12.52
CA LEU A 22 -12.39 9.33 -11.92
C LEU A 22 -12.38 9.35 -10.37
N PRO A 23 -12.11 8.25 -9.65
CA PRO A 23 -12.02 8.30 -8.18
C PRO A 23 -10.82 9.13 -7.70
N MET A 24 -9.69 9.12 -8.42
CA MET A 24 -8.53 9.95 -8.08
C MET A 24 -8.84 11.44 -8.23
N TYR A 25 -9.48 11.80 -9.34
CA TYR A 25 -10.01 13.14 -9.59
C TYR A 25 -10.94 13.57 -8.45
N TRP A 26 -11.85 12.68 -8.04
CA TRP A 26 -12.81 12.97 -6.98
C TRP A 26 -12.13 13.29 -5.65
N ILE A 27 -11.10 12.52 -5.26
CA ILE A 27 -10.34 12.75 -4.03
C ILE A 27 -9.59 14.09 -4.09
N VAL A 28 -8.91 14.36 -5.21
CA VAL A 28 -8.13 15.59 -5.39
C VAL A 28 -9.04 16.81 -5.34
N ILE A 29 -10.11 16.83 -6.12
CA ILE A 29 -11.05 17.96 -6.15
C ILE A 29 -11.76 18.13 -4.80
N SER A 30 -12.14 17.04 -4.14
CA SER A 30 -12.77 17.11 -2.82
C SER A 30 -11.85 17.70 -1.75
N SER A 31 -10.53 17.53 -1.87
CA SER A 31 -9.56 18.14 -0.94
C SER A 31 -9.55 19.68 -0.98
N PHE A 32 -10.03 20.27 -2.07
CA PHE A 32 -10.11 21.73 -2.26
C PHE A 32 -11.51 22.32 -2.02
N LYS A 33 -12.49 21.48 -1.67
CA LYS A 33 -13.84 21.92 -1.34
C LYS A 33 -13.95 22.32 0.12
N THR A 34 -14.94 23.14 0.44
CA THR A 34 -15.27 23.48 1.83
C THR A 34 -16.04 22.33 2.51
N LEU A 35 -15.97 22.23 3.83
CA LEU A 35 -16.70 21.19 4.59
C LEU A 35 -18.23 21.21 4.32
N PRO A 36 -18.93 22.36 4.27
CA PRO A 36 -20.34 22.40 3.92
C PRO A 36 -20.64 21.89 2.51
N GLU A 37 -19.73 22.11 1.55
CA GLU A 37 -19.85 21.62 0.18
C GLU A 37 -19.65 20.10 0.11
N LEU A 38 -18.74 19.54 0.91
CA LEU A 38 -18.50 18.10 1.01
C LEU A 38 -19.67 17.34 1.64
N THR A 39 -20.35 17.93 2.62
CA THR A 39 -21.51 17.32 3.29
C THR A 39 -22.84 17.61 2.61
N SER A 40 -22.84 18.40 1.54
CA SER A 40 -24.05 18.72 0.78
C SER A 40 -24.61 17.47 0.09
N PRO A 41 -25.94 17.27 0.06
CA PRO A 41 -26.57 16.19 -0.71
C PRO A 41 -26.42 16.35 -2.23
N THR A 42 -25.99 17.52 -2.70
CA THR A 42 -25.74 17.79 -4.12
C THR A 42 -24.24 17.74 -4.43
N PRO A 43 -23.74 16.65 -5.03
CA PRO A 43 -22.32 16.54 -5.36
C PRO A 43 -21.94 17.54 -6.46
N THR A 44 -20.93 18.35 -6.18
CA THR A 44 -20.33 19.26 -7.17
C THR A 44 -19.18 18.57 -7.89
N PHE A 45 -19.09 18.66 -9.21
CA PHE A 45 -17.93 18.11 -9.95
C PHE A 45 -16.69 19.00 -9.86
N TRP A 46 -16.88 20.30 -9.65
CA TRP A 46 -15.81 21.30 -9.47
C TRP A 46 -16.10 22.12 -8.21
N PRO A 47 -15.09 22.52 -7.42
CA PRO A 47 -15.32 23.27 -6.18
C PRO A 47 -15.99 24.60 -6.50
N ARG A 48 -17.08 24.90 -5.80
CA ARG A 48 -17.73 26.23 -5.90
C ARG A 48 -16.86 27.30 -5.24
N THR A 49 -16.24 26.94 -4.13
CA THR A 49 -15.26 27.78 -3.42
C THR A 49 -13.98 26.97 -3.25
N PHE A 50 -12.91 27.42 -3.92
CA PHE A 50 -11.61 26.80 -3.78
C PHE A 50 -10.99 27.19 -2.43
N THR A 51 -10.58 26.19 -1.65
CA THR A 51 -9.92 26.40 -0.35
C THR A 51 -8.75 25.45 -0.16
N VAL A 52 -7.74 25.89 0.59
CA VAL A 52 -6.61 25.06 1.05
C VAL A 52 -6.62 24.88 2.57
N GLU A 53 -7.69 25.31 3.23
CA GLU A 53 -7.82 25.31 4.69
C GLU A 53 -7.61 23.92 5.30
N HIS A 54 -8.07 22.86 4.64
CA HIS A 54 -7.87 21.48 5.10
C HIS A 54 -6.39 21.12 5.20
N TYR A 55 -5.55 21.59 4.27
CA TYR A 55 -4.10 21.39 4.32
C TYR A 55 -3.48 22.18 5.47
N VAL A 56 -3.83 23.45 5.64
CA VAL A 56 -3.33 24.28 6.74
C VAL A 56 -3.69 23.67 8.10
N ARG A 57 -4.95 23.28 8.28
CA ARG A 57 -5.42 22.62 9.51
C ARG A 57 -4.69 21.29 9.75
N LEU A 58 -4.44 20.50 8.71
CA LEU A 58 -3.70 19.23 8.82
C LEU A 58 -2.30 19.43 9.42
N PHE A 59 -1.56 20.45 8.97
CA PHE A 59 -0.21 20.71 9.48
C PHE A 59 -0.19 21.43 10.84
N GLN A 60 -1.29 22.10 11.24
CA GLN A 60 -1.37 22.82 12.51
C GLN A 60 -1.99 22.00 13.66
N GLN A 61 -3.00 21.17 13.36
CA GLN A 61 -3.81 20.49 14.37
C GLN A 61 -3.43 19.02 14.56
N VAL A 62 -2.72 18.43 13.60
CA VAL A 62 -2.33 17.02 13.61
C VAL A 62 -0.81 16.95 13.47
N PRO A 63 -0.10 16.05 14.19
CA PRO A 63 1.32 15.79 13.97
C PRO A 63 1.54 14.98 12.68
N PHE A 64 1.01 15.49 11.56
CA PHE A 64 1.00 14.83 10.27
C PHE A 64 2.41 14.52 9.77
N VAL A 65 3.36 15.45 9.96
CA VAL A 65 4.77 15.25 9.57
C VAL A 65 5.36 14.03 10.29
N THR A 66 5.08 13.86 11.58
CA THR A 66 5.53 12.70 12.35
C THR A 66 4.92 11.41 11.82
N TYR A 67 3.62 11.39 11.52
CA TYR A 67 2.95 10.21 10.97
C TYR A 67 3.47 9.83 9.58
N PHE A 68 3.72 10.83 8.74
CA PHE A 68 4.31 10.66 7.43
C PHE A 68 5.73 10.10 7.52
N LEU A 69 6.58 10.69 8.35
CA LEU A 69 7.96 10.23 8.55
C LEU A 69 8.01 8.82 9.15
N ASN A 70 7.14 8.49 10.11
CA ASN A 70 7.03 7.13 10.64
C ASN A 70 6.66 6.13 9.54
N SER A 71 5.71 6.49 8.67
CA SER A 71 5.28 5.63 7.56
C SER A 71 6.40 5.43 6.53
N VAL A 72 7.10 6.51 6.16
CA VAL A 72 8.26 6.46 5.25
C VAL A 72 9.37 5.61 5.86
N TYR A 73 9.69 5.80 7.13
CA TYR A 73 10.71 5.03 7.83
C TYR A 73 10.38 3.53 7.84
N VAL A 74 9.15 3.17 8.25
CA VAL A 74 8.70 1.77 8.26
C VAL A 74 8.73 1.16 6.86
N ALA A 75 8.25 1.89 5.84
CA ALA A 75 8.24 1.41 4.46
C ALA A 75 9.65 1.16 3.92
N LEU A 76 10.57 2.12 4.09
CA LEU A 76 11.95 2.00 3.63
C LEU A 76 12.71 0.90 4.37
N ALA A 77 12.61 0.86 5.70
CA ALA A 77 13.28 -0.16 6.51
C ALA A 77 12.77 -1.56 6.15
N SER A 78 11.45 -1.74 6.07
CA SER A 78 10.85 -3.04 5.72
C SER A 78 11.24 -3.47 4.31
N THR A 79 11.23 -2.54 3.34
CA THR A 79 11.64 -2.82 1.96
C THR A 79 13.10 -3.23 1.88
N ALA A 80 14.00 -2.50 2.56
CA ALA A 80 15.43 -2.80 2.56
C ALA A 80 15.72 -4.18 3.17
N ILE A 81 15.15 -4.48 4.33
CA ILE A 81 15.32 -5.77 5.01
C ILE A 81 14.76 -6.90 4.12
N THR A 82 13.55 -6.72 3.59
CA THR A 82 12.91 -7.71 2.72
C THR A 82 13.73 -7.95 1.46
N LEU A 83 14.24 -6.90 0.81
CA LEU A 83 15.05 -7.03 -0.39
C LEU A 83 16.30 -7.88 -0.13
N VAL A 84 16.99 -7.62 0.99
CA VAL A 84 18.17 -8.41 1.38
C VAL A 84 17.79 -9.87 1.61
N LEU A 85 16.79 -10.14 2.46
CA LEU A 85 16.41 -11.50 2.82
C LEU A 85 15.84 -12.29 1.63
N ALA A 86 14.92 -11.68 0.89
CA ALA A 86 14.24 -12.32 -0.25
C ALA A 86 15.20 -12.55 -1.42
N SER A 87 16.12 -11.62 -1.70
CA SER A 87 17.11 -11.82 -2.76
C SER A 87 18.09 -12.95 -2.43
N LEU A 88 18.56 -13.04 -1.19
CA LEU A 88 19.41 -14.14 -0.73
C LEU A 88 18.68 -15.49 -0.78
N ALA A 89 17.43 -15.52 -0.32
CA ALA A 89 16.59 -16.72 -0.37
C ALA A 89 16.33 -17.16 -1.82
N ALA A 90 15.93 -16.23 -2.70
CA ALA A 90 15.69 -16.49 -4.11
C ALA A 90 16.95 -16.95 -4.84
N TYR A 91 18.11 -16.33 -4.55
CA TYR A 91 19.38 -16.74 -5.13
C TYR A 91 19.74 -18.17 -4.73
N SER A 92 19.66 -18.48 -3.43
CA SER A 92 19.92 -19.84 -2.93
C SER A 92 18.97 -20.86 -3.58
N LEU A 93 17.67 -20.57 -3.60
CA LEU A 93 16.66 -21.44 -4.19
C LEU A 93 16.80 -21.60 -5.69
N TYR A 94 17.34 -20.65 -6.43
CA TYR A 94 17.41 -20.73 -7.89
C TYR A 94 18.77 -21.21 -8.41
N ARG A 95 19.86 -20.70 -7.84
CA ARG A 95 21.24 -20.94 -8.31
C ARG A 95 21.92 -22.09 -7.57
N CYS A 96 21.68 -22.27 -6.28
CA CYS A 96 22.34 -23.33 -5.52
C CYS A 96 21.67 -24.70 -5.75
N ARG A 97 22.46 -25.77 -5.70
CA ARG A 97 22.00 -27.16 -5.82
C ARG A 97 22.17 -27.86 -4.48
N TYR A 98 21.07 -28.07 -3.76
CA TYR A 98 21.06 -28.77 -2.48
C TYR A 98 19.77 -29.60 -2.33
N ARG A 99 19.83 -30.65 -1.49
CA ARG A 99 18.81 -31.71 -1.42
C ARG A 99 17.41 -31.21 -1.02
N ALA A 100 17.31 -30.17 -0.18
CA ALA A 100 16.05 -29.65 0.35
C ALA A 100 15.41 -28.52 -0.50
N ARG A 101 16.01 -28.13 -1.63
CA ARG A 101 15.56 -26.97 -2.45
C ARG A 101 14.09 -27.06 -2.87
N HIS A 102 13.64 -28.23 -3.34
CA HIS A 102 12.26 -28.41 -3.77
C HIS A 102 11.25 -28.40 -2.62
N LEU A 103 11.66 -28.87 -1.43
CA LEU A 103 10.82 -28.82 -0.23
C LEU A 103 10.62 -27.37 0.22
N LEU A 104 11.71 -26.59 0.31
CA LEU A 104 11.65 -25.18 0.69
C LEU A 104 10.82 -24.37 -0.31
N TYR A 105 11.03 -24.56 -1.62
CA TYR A 105 10.24 -23.89 -2.65
C TYR A 105 8.73 -24.15 -2.50
N ARG A 106 8.34 -25.41 -2.22
CA ARG A 106 6.93 -25.76 -1.97
C ARG A 106 6.41 -25.11 -0.69
N ALA A 107 7.20 -25.09 0.38
CA ALA A 107 6.83 -24.44 1.64
C ALA A 107 6.56 -22.94 1.44
N PHE A 108 7.44 -22.23 0.72
CA PHE A 108 7.25 -20.83 0.36
C PHE A 108 5.91 -20.59 -0.38
N ILE A 109 5.60 -21.41 -1.39
CA ILE A 109 4.32 -21.30 -2.11
C ILE A 109 3.12 -21.59 -1.19
N SER A 110 3.22 -22.57 -0.28
CA SER A 110 2.14 -22.87 0.66
C SER A 110 1.82 -21.71 1.59
N ILE A 111 2.82 -20.90 1.96
CA ILE A 111 2.62 -19.70 2.81
C ILE A 111 1.74 -18.66 2.09
N TYR A 112 1.86 -18.50 0.77
CA TYR A 112 1.01 -17.56 0.01
C TYR A 112 -0.49 -17.88 0.05
N ILE A 113 -0.86 -19.14 0.28
CA ILE A 113 -2.26 -19.58 0.38
C ILE A 113 -2.84 -19.20 1.75
N PHE A 114 -1.99 -18.99 2.75
CA PHE A 114 -2.44 -18.71 4.11
C PHE A 114 -3.09 -17.31 4.20
N PRO A 115 -4.32 -17.21 4.73
CA PRO A 115 -5.00 -15.94 4.86
C PRO A 115 -4.31 -15.07 5.92
N ARG A 116 -3.65 -14.01 5.46
CA ARG A 116 -2.81 -13.13 6.30
C ARG A 116 -3.52 -12.55 7.51
N VAL A 117 -4.84 -12.35 7.44
CA VAL A 117 -5.65 -11.85 8.57
C VAL A 117 -5.58 -12.77 9.79
N LEU A 118 -5.39 -14.09 9.60
CA LEU A 118 -5.27 -15.04 10.70
C LEU A 118 -3.98 -14.88 11.50
N LEU A 119 -2.95 -14.23 10.93
CA LEU A 119 -1.68 -13.97 11.61
C LEU A 119 -1.78 -12.78 12.60
N LEU A 120 -2.84 -11.98 12.53
CA LEU A 120 -2.95 -10.76 13.33
C LEU A 120 -2.99 -11.05 14.84
N ILE A 121 -3.83 -12.01 15.28
CA ILE A 121 -3.94 -12.37 16.70
C ILE A 121 -2.64 -13.00 17.22
N PRO A 122 -2.04 -14.01 16.55
CA PRO A 122 -0.76 -14.57 16.98
C PRO A 122 0.37 -13.55 17.06
N LEU A 123 0.50 -12.67 16.06
CA LEU A 123 1.52 -11.62 16.06
C LEU A 123 1.29 -10.60 17.17
N TYR A 124 0.04 -10.21 17.43
CA TYR A 124 -0.30 -9.33 18.55
C TYR A 124 0.10 -9.94 19.90
N VAL A 125 -0.22 -11.22 20.13
CA VAL A 125 0.17 -11.93 21.36
C VAL A 125 1.69 -12.03 21.47
N LEU A 126 2.38 -12.31 20.36
CA LEU A 126 3.84 -12.36 20.32
C LEU A 126 4.47 -11.02 20.70
N PHE A 127 4.05 -9.91 20.09
CA PHE A 127 4.59 -8.58 20.41
C PHE A 127 4.25 -8.11 21.81
N THR A 128 3.07 -8.46 22.30
CA THR A 128 2.69 -8.21 23.71
C THR A 128 3.64 -8.94 24.65
N ARG A 129 3.93 -10.22 24.40
CA ARG A 129 4.86 -11.01 25.23
C ARG A 129 6.30 -10.50 25.14
N MET A 130 6.70 -9.99 23.99
CA MET A 130 8.03 -9.38 23.78
C MET A 130 8.13 -7.95 24.30
N GLY A 131 7.02 -7.32 24.72
CA GLY A 131 7.01 -5.94 25.22
C GLY A 131 7.27 -4.87 24.15
N VAL A 132 7.14 -5.20 22.86
CA VAL A 132 7.40 -4.29 21.73
C VAL A 132 6.12 -3.80 21.05
N ILE A 133 4.97 -3.97 21.72
CA ILE A 133 3.69 -3.47 21.24
C ILE A 133 3.72 -1.94 21.12
N ASP A 134 2.96 -1.40 20.15
CA ASP A 134 2.88 0.03 19.87
C ASP A 134 4.23 0.68 19.48
N THR A 135 5.09 -0.06 18.77
CA THR A 135 6.37 0.43 18.27
C THR A 135 6.50 0.32 16.75
N LEU A 136 7.32 1.19 16.15
CA LEU A 136 7.67 1.09 14.73
C LEU A 136 8.40 -0.21 14.41
N LEU A 137 9.13 -0.78 15.38
CA LEU A 137 9.82 -2.07 15.23
C LEU A 137 8.81 -3.20 14.99
N ALA A 138 7.74 -3.27 15.77
CA ALA A 138 6.68 -4.25 15.58
C ALA A 138 6.08 -4.13 14.17
N LEU A 139 5.81 -2.90 13.70
CA LEU A 139 5.32 -2.67 12.33
C LEU A 139 6.33 -3.13 11.27
N ILE A 140 7.62 -2.86 11.43
CA ILE A 140 8.66 -3.31 10.49
C ILE A 140 8.69 -4.83 10.41
N ILE A 141 8.69 -5.52 11.55
CA ILE A 141 8.71 -6.99 11.60
C ILE A 141 7.49 -7.56 10.88
N VAL A 142 6.29 -7.04 11.16
CA VAL A 142 5.05 -7.47 10.50
C VAL A 142 5.14 -7.27 8.99
N ASN A 143 5.56 -6.10 8.54
CA ASN A 143 5.67 -5.80 7.12
C ASN A 143 6.69 -6.72 6.43
N VAL A 144 7.85 -6.96 7.04
CA VAL A 144 8.83 -7.91 6.50
C VAL A 144 8.25 -9.32 6.39
N THR A 145 7.54 -9.82 7.41
CA THR A 145 6.91 -11.16 7.35
C THR A 145 5.80 -11.26 6.30
N VAL A 146 5.06 -10.17 6.06
CA VAL A 146 3.98 -10.15 5.06
C VAL A 146 4.52 -10.00 3.64
N VAL A 147 5.61 -9.25 3.45
CA VAL A 147 6.20 -8.96 2.14
C VAL A 147 7.22 -10.01 1.71
N ALA A 148 7.92 -10.66 2.65
CA ALA A 148 8.81 -11.80 2.43
C ALA A 148 8.07 -13.12 2.79
N PRO A 149 7.24 -13.66 1.89
CA PRO A 149 6.60 -14.95 2.08
C PRO A 149 7.60 -16.10 2.03
#